data_AF-A0A3D4V7I3-F1
#
_entry.id   AF-A0A3D4V7I3-F1
#
_cell.length_a   1.000
_cell.length_b   1.000
_cell.length_c   1.000
_cell.angle_alpha   90.00
_cell.angle_beta   90.00
_cell.angle_gamma   90.00
#
_symmetry.space_group_name_H-M   'P 1'
#
loop_
_entity.id
_entity.type
_entity.pdbx_description
1 polymer ?
#
loop_
_entity_poly.entity_id
_entity_poly.type
_entity_poly.pdbx_seq_one_letter_code
_entity_poly.pdbx_strand_id
1 'polypeptide(L)'
;MSPKQLRLVLVIFGCLAAFLWSQFGSPDTAAPVEASSPPSAVSPSEVSPSVAPPAAPAATPSVGAPTSERFGSRGFRNRERLQEHFDKHGHEFGVQSAAAYLALAQAVRDGPVGEDILEATRSADGVVSRYQRSSGAFLAFDADGTIRTFFKPNDGERYFRRQLTRRPQ
;
A
#
# COMPACT_ATOMS: atom_id res chain seq x y z
N MET A 1 40.06 -15.42 -32.17
CA MET A 1 40.66 -14.09 -32.43
C MET A 1 39.55 -13.06 -32.42
N SER A 2 39.75 -12.00 -31.64
CA SER A 2 38.76 -11.02 -31.16
C SER A 2 37.90 -10.32 -32.22
N PRO A 3 36.65 -9.96 -31.89
CA PRO A 3 36.04 -8.78 -32.49
C PRO A 3 36.68 -7.51 -31.91
N LYS A 4 37.11 -6.68 -32.86
CA LYS A 4 37.69 -5.35 -32.71
C LYS A 4 36.60 -4.36 -32.26
N GLN A 5 36.96 -3.50 -31.31
CA GLN A 5 36.63 -2.07 -31.17
C GLN A 5 35.20 -1.58 -31.53
N LEU A 6 34.63 -0.69 -30.71
CA LEU A 6 34.68 0.77 -30.99
C LEU A 6 33.51 1.56 -30.33
N ARG A 7 33.92 2.67 -29.68
CA ARG A 7 33.19 3.93 -29.39
C ARG A 7 32.12 3.93 -28.29
N LEU A 8 32.61 4.32 -27.12
CA LEU A 8 32.06 5.39 -26.29
C LEU A 8 31.22 6.40 -27.10
N VAL A 9 29.92 6.48 -26.81
CA VAL A 9 29.12 7.68 -27.02
C VAL A 9 28.57 8.07 -25.66
N LEU A 10 29.30 8.99 -25.05
CA LEU A 10 28.90 9.80 -23.91
C LEU A 10 27.79 10.75 -24.41
N VAL A 11 26.54 10.52 -24.00
CA VAL A 11 25.49 11.55 -24.07
C VAL A 11 25.32 12.10 -22.66
N ILE A 12 26.03 13.20 -22.41
CA ILE A 12 25.71 14.13 -21.35
C ILE A 12 24.43 14.86 -21.80
N PHE A 13 23.37 14.72 -21.01
CA PHE A 13 22.36 15.76 -20.89
C PHE A 13 22.10 15.97 -19.41
N GLY A 14 22.75 17.01 -18.88
CA GLY A 14 22.32 17.63 -17.65
C GLY A 14 21.06 18.45 -17.93
N CYS A 15 20.09 18.32 -17.04
CA CYS A 15 19.23 19.43 -16.66
C CYS A 15 19.17 19.43 -15.13
N LEU A 16 20.02 20.29 -14.58
CA LEU A 16 19.97 20.79 -13.22
C LEU A 16 18.66 21.55 -13.05
N ALA A 17 17.84 21.18 -12.07
CA ALA A 17 16.90 22.08 -11.43
C ALA A 17 16.98 21.80 -9.94
N ALA A 18 17.77 22.65 -9.28
CA ALA A 18 17.81 22.80 -7.84
C ALA A 18 16.40 23.10 -7.29
N PHE A 19 16.06 22.61 -6.10
CA PHE A 19 15.51 23.49 -5.08
C PHE A 19 15.94 23.04 -3.68
N LEU A 20 16.38 24.05 -2.94
CA LEU A 20 17.21 24.06 -1.75
C LEU A 20 16.52 23.41 -0.55
N TRP A 21 17.25 22.52 0.15
CA TRP A 21 16.97 22.19 1.55
C TRP A 21 17.60 23.29 2.41
N SER A 22 16.80 24.28 2.83
CA SER A 22 17.26 25.37 3.68
C SER A 22 17.20 24.92 5.14
N GLN A 23 18.35 24.92 5.79
CA GLN A 23 18.52 24.89 7.24
C GLN A 23 18.31 26.29 7.84
N PHE A 24 18.11 26.33 9.16
CA PHE A 24 18.22 27.45 10.11
C PHE A 24 16.93 28.16 10.56
N GLY A 25 16.64 28.07 11.86
CA GLY A 25 15.68 28.95 12.55
C GLY A 25 15.15 28.41 13.88
N SER A 26 15.88 28.59 14.96
CA SER A 26 15.40 28.61 16.36
C SER A 26 16.42 29.39 17.20
N PRO A 27 16.12 29.93 18.39
CA PRO A 27 14.84 30.07 19.10
C PRO A 27 14.59 31.51 19.63
N ASP A 28 13.37 31.85 20.07
CA ASP A 28 13.23 32.81 21.19
C ASP A 28 11.91 32.64 21.97
N THR A 29 12.08 32.24 23.22
CA THR A 29 11.39 32.60 24.47
C THR A 29 9.93 33.07 24.46
N ALA A 30 9.06 32.27 25.09
CA ALA A 30 8.23 32.72 26.22
C ALA A 30 7.69 31.51 27.02
N ALA A 31 8.04 31.46 28.30
CA ALA A 31 7.31 30.77 29.36
C ALA A 31 6.74 31.87 30.30
N PRO A 32 5.96 31.58 31.37
CA PRO A 32 5.13 30.42 31.68
C PRO A 32 3.67 30.82 32.03
N VAL A 33 2.72 29.89 32.00
CA VAL A 33 1.63 29.90 32.99
C VAL A 33 1.26 28.48 33.38
N GLU A 34 1.26 28.34 34.68
CA GLU A 34 1.13 27.18 35.52
C GLU A 34 -0.36 26.87 35.77
N ALA A 35 -0.61 25.58 36.02
CA ALA A 35 -1.59 25.05 36.97
C ALA A 35 -2.80 24.26 36.43
N SER A 36 -2.80 23.01 36.89
CA SER A 36 -3.94 22.21 37.40
C SER A 36 -4.52 21.11 36.50
N SER A 37 -4.10 19.88 36.82
CA SER A 37 -4.81 18.60 36.62
C SER A 37 -5.58 18.24 37.92
N PRO A 38 -6.36 17.14 38.01
CA PRO A 38 -7.41 16.52 37.15
C PRO A 38 -8.68 16.22 38.03
N PRO A 39 -9.40 15.08 37.89
CA PRO A 39 -10.31 14.61 36.83
C PRO A 39 -11.80 14.60 37.30
N SER A 40 -12.75 14.42 36.37
CA SER A 40 -14.08 13.92 36.74
C SER A 40 -14.59 12.92 35.72
N ALA A 41 -14.85 11.73 36.25
CA ALA A 41 -15.50 10.64 35.58
C ALA A 41 -16.98 10.96 35.31
N VAL A 42 -17.49 10.49 34.17
CA VAL A 42 -18.81 9.86 34.10
C VAL A 42 -18.86 8.96 32.87
N SER A 43 -19.26 7.72 33.13
CA SER A 43 -19.39 6.59 32.23
C SER A 43 -20.79 6.58 31.58
N PRO A 44 -21.20 5.57 30.78
CA PRO A 44 -21.66 5.73 29.42
C PRO A 44 -23.19 5.78 29.28
N SER A 45 -23.69 6.17 28.11
CA SER A 45 -25.05 5.84 27.69
C SER A 45 -25.03 5.28 26.27
N GLU A 46 -25.28 3.99 26.25
CA GLU A 46 -25.57 3.10 25.16
C GLU A 46 -26.81 3.59 24.38
N VAL A 47 -26.72 3.66 23.06
CA VAL A 47 -27.89 3.63 22.18
C VAL A 47 -27.48 3.00 20.85
N SER A 48 -27.74 1.70 20.78
CA SER A 48 -27.99 0.96 19.54
C SER A 48 -29.37 1.37 19.02
N PRO A 49 -29.56 1.47 17.70
CA PRO A 49 -30.33 0.39 17.12
C PRO A 49 -29.70 -0.23 15.87
N SER A 50 -29.62 -1.55 15.98
CA SER A 50 -29.65 -2.56 14.92
C SER A 50 -30.42 -2.13 13.68
N VAL A 51 -29.73 -2.16 12.54
CA VAL A 51 -30.36 -2.30 11.22
C VAL A 51 -29.67 -3.48 10.53
N ALA A 52 -30.44 -4.53 10.28
CA ALA A 52 -30.12 -5.61 9.35
C ALA A 52 -31.36 -5.82 8.46
N PRO A 53 -31.27 -6.50 7.30
CA PRO A 53 -30.25 -6.50 6.25
C PRO A 53 -30.93 -6.19 4.87
N PRO A 54 -30.26 -6.40 3.72
CA PRO A 54 -30.71 -7.58 2.97
C PRO A 54 -29.58 -8.41 2.34
N ALA A 55 -29.76 -9.72 2.52
CA ALA A 55 -29.48 -10.81 1.60
C ALA A 55 -28.48 -10.55 0.46
N ALA A 56 -27.29 -11.14 0.62
CA ALA A 56 -26.44 -11.53 -0.48
C ALA A 56 -27.22 -12.45 -1.46
N PRO A 57 -27.19 -12.20 -2.77
CA PRO A 57 -27.51 -13.25 -3.73
C PRO A 57 -26.35 -14.26 -3.74
N ALA A 58 -26.70 -15.52 -3.52
CA ALA A 58 -25.82 -16.66 -3.65
C ALA A 58 -25.14 -16.67 -5.02
N ALA A 59 -23.83 -16.47 -5.04
CA ALA A 59 -22.98 -16.87 -6.16
C ALA A 59 -22.37 -18.23 -5.82
N THR A 60 -22.72 -19.22 -6.64
CA THR A 60 -22.16 -20.58 -6.66
C THR A 60 -20.62 -20.59 -6.66
N PRO A 61 -19.98 -21.58 -6.02
CA PRO A 61 -18.52 -21.65 -5.94
C PRO A 61 -17.93 -22.07 -7.29
N SER A 62 -17.29 -21.11 -7.96
CA SER A 62 -16.37 -21.39 -9.07
C SER A 62 -14.97 -21.65 -8.49
N VAL A 63 -14.33 -22.71 -8.97
CA VAL A 63 -13.10 -23.31 -8.45
C VAL A 63 -11.95 -22.29 -8.37
N GLY A 64 -11.58 -21.95 -7.14
CA GLY A 64 -10.37 -21.22 -6.77
C GLY A 64 -10.36 -21.06 -5.26
N ALA A 65 -9.52 -21.82 -4.54
CA ALA A 65 -9.48 -21.77 -3.08
C ALA A 65 -9.26 -20.31 -2.60
N PRO A 66 -9.97 -19.85 -1.56
CA PRO A 66 -9.80 -18.49 -1.07
C PRO A 66 -8.38 -18.32 -0.55
N THR A 67 -7.65 -17.39 -1.15
CA THR A 67 -6.29 -17.05 -0.72
C THR A 67 -6.30 -16.49 0.72
N SER A 68 -7.46 -16.02 1.22
CA SER A 68 -7.65 -15.58 2.62
C SER A 68 -7.22 -16.61 3.67
N GLU A 69 -7.49 -17.90 3.47
CA GLU A 69 -7.12 -18.93 4.48
C GLU A 69 -5.59 -19.11 4.57
N ARG A 70 -4.87 -18.81 3.48
CA ARG A 70 -3.41 -18.98 3.43
C ARG A 70 -2.67 -17.93 4.25
N PHE A 71 -3.17 -16.70 4.25
CA PHE A 71 -2.47 -15.55 4.86
C PHE A 71 -3.14 -15.03 6.13
N GLY A 72 -4.39 -15.41 6.39
CA GLY A 72 -5.17 -14.94 7.53
C GLY A 72 -5.26 -13.41 7.59
N SER A 73 -5.43 -12.86 8.79
CA SER A 73 -5.55 -11.41 9.03
C SER A 73 -4.23 -10.63 8.93
N ARG A 74 -3.15 -11.21 8.37
CA ARG A 74 -1.86 -10.52 8.22
C ARG A 74 -2.03 -9.21 7.43
N GLY A 75 -1.31 -8.17 7.82
CA GLY A 75 -1.37 -6.86 7.19
C GLY A 75 0.02 -6.35 6.84
N PHE A 76 0.25 -5.05 7.02
CA PHE A 76 1.60 -4.49 6.99
C PHE A 76 2.44 -5.03 8.14
N ARG A 77 3.76 -4.97 7.98
CA ARG A 77 4.74 -5.46 8.98
C ARG A 77 4.49 -4.94 10.39
N ASN A 78 4.08 -3.69 10.52
CA ASN A 78 3.70 -3.08 11.79
C ASN A 78 2.71 -1.91 11.55
N ARG A 79 2.16 -1.35 12.63
CA ARG A 79 1.21 -0.23 12.58
C ARG A 79 1.81 1.04 11.97
N GLU A 80 3.08 1.33 12.28
CA GLU A 80 3.80 2.49 11.76
C GLU A 80 3.87 2.45 10.22
N ARG A 81 4.22 1.31 9.64
CA ARG A 81 4.25 1.13 8.17
C ARG A 81 2.87 1.23 7.53
N LEU A 82 1.83 0.71 8.19
CA LEU A 82 0.46 0.93 7.74
C LEU A 82 0.13 2.42 7.71
N GLN A 83 0.45 3.15 8.78
CA GLN A 83 0.17 4.59 8.89
C GLN A 83 0.94 5.38 7.83
N GLU A 84 2.24 5.15 7.68
CA GLU A 84 3.07 5.79 6.64
C GLU A 84 2.51 5.58 5.23
N HIS A 85 2.03 4.38 4.92
CA HIS A 85 1.42 4.09 3.62
C HIS A 85 0.04 4.74 3.47
N PHE A 86 -0.77 4.73 4.52
CA PHE A 86 -2.07 5.39 4.51
C PHE A 86 -1.95 6.90 4.31
N ASP A 87 -1.01 7.56 5.00
CA ASP A 87 -0.80 9.01 4.86
C ASP A 87 -0.39 9.39 3.43
N LYS A 88 0.39 8.52 2.76
CA LYS A 88 0.85 8.73 1.38
C LYS A 88 -0.22 8.38 0.33
N HIS A 89 -0.96 7.29 0.51
CA HIS A 89 -1.77 6.69 -0.56
C HIS A 89 -3.24 6.50 -0.21
N GLY A 90 -3.66 6.68 1.04
CA GLY A 90 -5.05 6.50 1.48
C GLY A 90 -6.04 7.36 0.69
N HIS A 91 -5.62 8.60 0.36
CA HIS A 91 -6.41 9.54 -0.44
C HIS A 91 -6.66 9.03 -1.88
N GLU A 92 -5.77 8.22 -2.46
CA GLU A 92 -5.93 7.66 -3.81
C GLU A 92 -7.15 6.72 -3.89
N PHE A 93 -7.56 6.14 -2.74
CA PHE A 93 -8.68 5.23 -2.62
C PHE A 93 -9.92 5.86 -1.99
N GLY A 94 -9.88 7.15 -1.64
CA GLY A 94 -11.01 7.84 -1.00
C GLY A 94 -11.35 7.33 0.40
N VAL A 95 -10.40 6.68 1.09
CA VAL A 95 -10.60 6.17 2.45
C VAL A 95 -10.05 7.15 3.49
N GLN A 96 -10.75 7.25 4.63
CA GLN A 96 -10.43 8.21 5.71
C GLN A 96 -9.74 7.56 6.91
N SER A 97 -9.50 6.25 6.89
CA SER A 97 -8.84 5.55 7.98
C SER A 97 -7.85 4.49 7.49
N ALA A 98 -6.77 4.32 8.25
CA ALA A 98 -5.78 3.27 8.03
C ALA A 98 -6.39 1.86 8.07
N ALA A 99 -7.45 1.65 8.87
CA ALA A 99 -8.15 0.37 8.93
C ALA A 99 -8.91 0.07 7.63
N ALA A 100 -9.64 1.03 7.06
CA ALA A 100 -10.32 0.88 5.78
C ALA A 100 -9.30 0.65 4.65
N TYR A 101 -8.17 1.37 4.69
CA TYR A 101 -7.07 1.18 3.76
C TYR A 101 -6.45 -0.22 3.81
N LEU A 102 -6.21 -0.74 5.03
CA LEU A 102 -5.73 -2.11 5.22
C LEU A 102 -6.72 -3.14 4.65
N ALA A 103 -8.02 -2.95 4.89
CA ALA A 103 -9.06 -3.84 4.39
C ALA A 103 -9.07 -3.90 2.85
N LEU A 104 -8.90 -2.76 2.17
CA LEU A 104 -8.75 -2.73 0.71
C LEU A 104 -7.51 -3.50 0.23
N ALA A 105 -6.38 -3.30 0.89
CA ALA A 105 -5.14 -4.00 0.54
C ALA A 105 -5.28 -5.53 0.72
N GLN A 106 -5.92 -5.97 1.82
CA GLN A 106 -6.22 -7.37 2.08
C GLN A 106 -7.23 -7.95 1.07
N ALA A 107 -8.24 -7.18 0.67
CA ALA A 107 -9.20 -7.63 -0.35
C ALA A 107 -8.52 -7.90 -1.71
N VAL A 108 -7.56 -7.06 -2.12
CA VAL A 108 -6.76 -7.31 -3.34
C VAL A 108 -5.82 -8.50 -3.15
N ARG A 109 -5.24 -8.66 -1.96
CA ARG A 109 -4.33 -9.78 -1.63
C ARG A 109 -5.04 -11.12 -1.64
N ASP A 110 -6.30 -11.15 -1.20
CA ASP A 110 -7.02 -12.40 -0.97
C ASP A 110 -8.04 -12.71 -2.07
N GLY A 111 -8.33 -11.71 -2.92
CA GLY A 111 -9.26 -11.84 -4.04
C GLY A 111 -8.82 -12.85 -5.11
N PRO A 112 -9.77 -13.32 -5.93
CA PRO A 112 -9.49 -14.31 -6.96
C PRO A 112 -8.64 -13.74 -8.08
N VAL A 113 -7.57 -14.44 -8.44
CA VAL A 113 -6.74 -14.11 -9.61
C VAL A 113 -7.51 -14.45 -10.88
N GLY A 114 -7.49 -13.55 -11.87
CA GLY A 114 -8.23 -13.74 -13.11
C GLY A 114 -8.34 -12.45 -13.93
N GLU A 115 -9.54 -12.16 -14.42
CA GLU A 115 -9.78 -10.99 -15.28
C GLU A 115 -9.59 -9.67 -14.55
N ASP A 116 -10.00 -9.53 -13.29
CA ASP A 116 -9.82 -8.27 -12.57
C ASP A 116 -8.45 -8.17 -11.88
N ILE A 117 -7.97 -9.27 -11.28
CA ILE A 117 -6.73 -9.29 -10.51
C ILE A 117 -5.66 -10.07 -11.28
N LEU A 118 -4.62 -9.35 -11.71
CA LEU A 118 -3.39 -9.93 -12.21
C LEU A 118 -2.46 -10.28 -11.06
N GLU A 119 -1.72 -11.37 -11.19
CA GLU A 119 -0.72 -11.80 -10.22
C GLU A 119 0.59 -12.17 -10.91
N ALA A 120 1.71 -11.89 -10.23
CA ALA A 120 3.00 -12.43 -10.58
C ALA A 120 3.86 -12.65 -9.33
N THR A 121 4.56 -13.78 -9.29
CA THR A 121 5.47 -14.14 -8.20
C THR A 121 6.91 -14.00 -8.66
N ARG A 122 7.74 -13.31 -7.87
CA ARG A 122 9.17 -13.20 -8.12
C ARG A 122 9.89 -14.41 -7.55
N SER A 123 10.54 -15.20 -8.42
CA SER A 123 11.15 -16.48 -8.04
C SER A 123 12.32 -16.38 -7.05
N ALA A 124 12.99 -15.23 -6.95
CA ALA A 124 14.17 -15.07 -6.10
C ALA A 124 13.85 -14.98 -4.60
N ASP A 125 12.76 -14.30 -4.23
CA ASP A 125 12.39 -14.04 -2.83
C ASP A 125 10.93 -14.39 -2.50
N GLY A 126 10.18 -14.92 -3.46
CA GLY A 126 8.79 -15.34 -3.27
C GLY A 126 7.80 -14.18 -3.13
N VAL A 127 8.22 -12.94 -3.43
CA VAL A 127 7.32 -11.77 -3.38
C VAL A 127 6.26 -11.90 -4.45
N VAL A 128 5.01 -11.74 -4.05
CA VAL A 128 3.85 -11.73 -4.93
C VAL A 128 3.44 -10.29 -5.17
N SER A 129 3.31 -9.92 -6.44
CA SER A 129 2.75 -8.64 -6.87
C SER A 129 1.39 -8.87 -7.52
N ARG A 130 0.41 -8.04 -7.19
CA ARG A 130 -0.92 -8.05 -7.79
C ARG A 130 -1.30 -6.69 -8.34
N TYR A 131 -2.13 -6.70 -9.38
CA TYR A 131 -2.74 -5.49 -9.93
C TYR A 131 -4.24 -5.72 -10.16
N GLN A 132 -5.07 -4.91 -9.53
CA GLN A 132 -6.52 -4.93 -9.72
C GLN A 132 -6.92 -3.88 -10.77
N ARG A 133 -7.56 -4.32 -11.86
CA ARG A 133 -7.93 -3.45 -12.98
C ARG A 133 -9.05 -2.48 -12.63
N SER A 134 -10.08 -2.95 -11.93
CA SER A 134 -11.25 -2.16 -11.55
C SER A 134 -10.92 -0.94 -10.70
N SER A 135 -10.01 -1.09 -9.74
CA SER A 135 -9.59 0.00 -8.84
C SER A 135 -8.31 0.70 -9.29
N GLY A 136 -7.55 0.11 -10.22
CA GLY A 136 -6.20 0.52 -10.57
C GLY A 136 -5.17 0.27 -9.47
N ALA A 137 -5.48 -0.57 -8.48
CA ALA A 137 -4.62 -0.80 -7.33
C ALA A 137 -3.44 -1.73 -7.66
N PHE A 138 -2.25 -1.37 -7.23
CA PHE A 138 -1.09 -2.24 -7.18
C PHE A 138 -0.80 -2.66 -5.73
N LEU A 139 -0.49 -3.93 -5.54
CA LEU A 139 -0.14 -4.53 -4.25
C LEU A 139 1.13 -5.37 -4.41
N ALA A 140 2.04 -5.33 -3.42
CA ALA A 140 3.04 -6.38 -3.28
C ALA A 140 3.15 -6.87 -1.84
N PHE A 141 3.32 -8.17 -1.66
CA PHE A 141 3.39 -8.83 -0.37
C PHE A 141 4.41 -9.98 -0.39
N ASP A 142 4.98 -10.26 0.78
CA ASP A 142 5.93 -11.37 0.96
C ASP A 142 5.20 -12.73 0.95
N ALA A 143 5.95 -13.82 0.79
CA ALA A 143 5.37 -15.18 0.70
C ALA A 143 4.58 -15.62 1.95
N ASP A 144 4.78 -14.94 3.09
CA ASP A 144 4.02 -15.14 4.34
C ASP A 144 2.71 -14.35 4.40
N GLY A 145 2.45 -13.48 3.42
CA GLY A 145 1.29 -12.61 3.35
C GLY A 145 1.52 -11.19 3.89
N THR A 146 2.72 -10.85 4.37
CA THR A 146 3.03 -9.51 4.89
C THR A 146 2.98 -8.48 3.76
N ILE A 147 2.14 -7.46 3.90
CA ILE A 147 1.98 -6.41 2.90
C ILE A 147 3.20 -5.49 2.94
N ARG A 148 3.84 -5.31 1.77
CA ARG A 148 4.99 -4.42 1.58
C ARG A 148 4.58 -3.06 1.06
N THR A 149 3.61 -3.04 0.14
CA THR A 149 3.11 -1.82 -0.48
C THR A 149 1.72 -2.02 -1.04
N PHE A 150 0.96 -0.94 -1.08
CA PHE A 150 -0.35 -0.81 -1.72
C PHE A 150 -0.47 0.65 -2.18
N PHE A 151 -0.89 0.90 -3.43
CA PHE A 151 -1.10 2.26 -3.99
C PHE A 151 -1.71 2.20 -5.40
N LYS A 152 -2.08 3.34 -5.99
CA LYS A 152 -2.51 3.46 -7.40
C LYS A 152 -1.40 4.04 -8.29
N PRO A 153 -0.71 3.23 -9.12
CA PRO A 153 0.26 3.77 -10.06
C PRO A 153 -0.39 4.60 -11.16
N ASN A 154 0.20 5.75 -11.50
CA ASN A 154 -0.25 6.61 -12.60
C ASN A 154 -0.32 5.89 -13.95
N ASP A 155 0.62 4.98 -14.23
CA ASP A 155 0.65 4.20 -15.48
C ASP A 155 -0.27 2.96 -15.46
N GLY A 156 -1.03 2.73 -14.38
CA GLY A 156 -1.90 1.57 -14.21
C GLY A 156 -1.20 0.23 -14.47
N GLU A 157 -1.82 -0.62 -15.29
CA GLU A 157 -1.29 -1.96 -15.61
C GLU A 157 0.11 -1.92 -16.24
N ARG A 158 0.46 -0.84 -16.95
CA ARG A 158 1.82 -0.69 -17.53
C ARG A 158 2.89 -0.64 -16.44
N TYR A 159 2.58 -0.08 -15.26
CA TYR A 159 3.45 -0.13 -14.10
C TYR A 159 3.68 -1.56 -13.65
N PHE A 160 2.60 -2.34 -13.49
CA PHE A 160 2.66 -3.75 -13.08
C PHE A 160 3.55 -4.55 -14.03
N ARG A 161 3.32 -4.44 -15.34
CA ARG A 161 4.13 -5.13 -16.36
C ARG A 161 5.62 -4.76 -16.28
N ARG A 162 5.94 -3.48 -16.04
CA ARG A 162 7.33 -3.02 -15.86
C ARG A 162 7.98 -3.63 -14.61
N GLN A 163 7.23 -3.81 -13.52
CA GLN A 163 7.75 -4.47 -12.31
C GLN A 163 8.14 -5.93 -12.58
N LEU A 164 7.44 -6.64 -13.46
CA LEU A 164 7.75 -8.03 -13.82
C LEU A 164 9.09 -8.18 -14.55
N THR A 165 9.50 -7.14 -15.28
CA THR A 165 10.74 -7.16 -16.06
C THR A 165 12.00 -6.83 -15.24
N ARG A 166 11.84 -6.42 -13.97
CA ARG A 166 12.98 -6.19 -13.09
C ARG A 166 13.63 -7.52 -12.76
N ARG A 167 14.82 -7.75 -13.33
CA ARG A 167 15.59 -8.97 -13.07
C ARG A 167 15.87 -9.12 -11.57
N PRO A 168 15.72 -10.33 -11.01
CA PRO A 168 16.34 -10.62 -9.73
C PRO A 168 17.85 -10.46 -9.90
N GLN A 169 18.46 -9.64 -9.05
CA GLN A 169 19.93 -9.53 -8.93
C GLN A 169 20.48 -10.78 -8.26
#